data_AF-A7EKS4-F1
#
_entry.id   AF-A7EKS4-F1
#
_cell.length_a   1.000
_cell.length_b   1.000
_cell.length_c   1.000
_cell.angle_alpha   90.00
_cell.angle_beta   90.00
_cell.angle_gamma   90.00
#
_symmetry.space_group_name_H-M   'P 1'
#
loop_
_entity.id
_entity.type
_entity.pdbx_description
1 polymer ?
#
loop_
_entity_poly.entity_id
_entity_poly.type
_entity_poly.pdbx_seq_one_letter_code
_entity_poly.pdbx_strand_id
1 'polypeptide(L)'
;MAFYCVCLVSEINKATIMAQFPPKTRKIGVPTPTSTSTVLTTLKRSLVDTSASKPFTETFAFSEEPPLRVPETIGTLIEVRTSPKGGLGIFALCPIPPNTLLLSEKPLVILTDTGTRKDPLDALVAALPPSHKAAFLSLHAYQANPRESKNRSILYSNGFGVGKVESLSTGVFETASRFNHACVANSGYRWEEDLEKKGRMKYFSIRYIEMGEEITVDYGHGVKGLKRFYGFECDCKKCREREM
;
A
#
# COMPACT_ATOMS: atom_id res chain seq x y z
N MET A 1 2.99 -21.79 13.77
CA MET A 1 4.10 -21.32 12.92
C MET A 1 3.58 -20.17 12.08
N ALA A 2 3.97 -18.92 12.39
CA ALA A 2 3.79 -17.79 11.49
C ALA A 2 5.07 -17.69 10.65
N PHE A 3 4.97 -17.90 9.34
CA PHE A 3 6.07 -17.61 8.43
C PHE A 3 5.89 -16.17 7.95
N TYR A 4 6.73 -15.30 8.48
CA TYR A 4 6.73 -13.87 8.15
C TYR A 4 7.16 -13.67 6.70
N CYS A 5 6.24 -13.20 5.86
CA CYS A 5 6.57 -12.68 4.53
C CYS A 5 7.00 -11.21 4.67
N VAL A 6 8.12 -10.99 5.35
CA VAL A 6 8.79 -9.68 5.35
C VAL A 6 9.77 -9.69 4.18
N CYS A 7 9.47 -8.88 3.15
CA CYS A 7 10.47 -8.45 2.18
C CYS A 7 11.56 -7.70 2.96
N LEU A 8 12.63 -8.41 3.34
CA LEU A 8 13.79 -7.81 3.96
C LEU A 8 14.35 -6.77 2.98
N VAL A 9 14.36 -5.51 3.43
CA VAL A 9 14.94 -4.38 2.70
C VAL A 9 16.35 -4.77 2.27
N SER A 10 16.61 -4.71 0.97
CA SER A 10 17.91 -5.08 0.40
C SER A 10 19.01 -4.21 1.01
N GLU A 11 19.98 -4.85 1.68
CA GLU A 11 21.16 -4.16 2.18
C GLU A 11 21.94 -3.57 1.00
N ILE A 12 21.93 -2.24 0.87
CA ILE A 12 22.85 -1.51 -0.01
C ILE A 12 23.87 -0.78 0.86
N ASN A 13 25.08 -1.34 0.87
CA ASN A 13 26.37 -0.78 1.29
C ASN A 13 26.50 -0.09 2.67
N LYS A 14 27.31 -0.74 3.51
CA LYS A 14 27.92 -0.16 4.71
C LYS A 14 28.87 1.00 4.34
N ALA A 15 28.55 2.21 4.78
CA ALA A 15 29.51 3.28 4.97
C ALA A 15 29.08 4.21 6.12
N THR A 16 29.79 4.11 7.24
CA THR A 16 30.04 5.11 8.30
C THR A 16 29.10 6.32 8.41
N ILE A 17 28.36 6.41 9.52
CA ILE A 17 28.33 7.58 10.41
C ILE A 17 27.94 7.12 11.83
N MET A 18 28.75 7.49 12.82
CA MET A 18 28.43 7.32 14.24
C MET A 18 27.52 8.47 14.68
N ALA A 19 26.40 8.17 15.34
CA ALA A 19 25.60 9.15 16.07
C ALA A 19 25.09 8.54 17.37
N GLN A 20 25.42 9.19 18.50
CA GLN A 20 25.13 8.71 19.85
C GLN A 20 23.74 9.16 20.32
N PHE A 21 23.02 8.29 21.03
CA PHE A 21 21.74 8.64 21.67
C PHE A 21 21.94 9.31 23.03
N PRO A 22 21.27 10.43 23.33
CA PRO A 22 21.06 10.91 24.70
C PRO A 22 19.82 10.26 25.37
N PRO A 23 19.77 10.14 26.71
CA PRO A 23 18.79 9.30 27.42
C PRO A 23 17.47 9.99 27.83
N LYS A 24 16.51 9.16 28.24
CA LYS A 24 15.12 9.47 28.65
C LYS A 24 15.01 10.29 29.95
N THR A 25 13.93 11.06 30.09
CA THR A 25 13.42 11.59 31.38
C THR A 25 11.97 11.13 31.67
N ARG A 26 11.52 11.24 32.93
CA ARG A 26 10.32 10.59 33.48
C ARG A 26 9.18 11.56 33.88
N LYS A 27 7.98 10.97 34.02
CA LYS A 27 6.64 11.51 34.37
C LYS A 27 6.53 12.44 35.60
N ILE A 28 5.65 13.46 35.51
CA ILE A 28 4.75 14.05 36.55
C ILE A 28 3.52 14.68 35.82
N GLY A 29 2.26 14.77 36.32
CA GLY A 29 1.67 13.99 37.42
C GLY A 29 0.47 14.57 38.23
N VAL A 30 -0.71 14.87 37.64
CA VAL A 30 -2.07 14.90 38.32
C VAL A 30 -2.32 16.10 39.30
N PRO A 31 -3.56 16.60 39.64
CA PRO A 31 -4.96 16.19 39.33
C PRO A 31 -5.94 17.28 38.77
N THR A 32 -7.18 16.84 38.51
CA THR A 32 -8.45 17.59 38.28
C THR A 32 -9.09 18.17 39.55
N PRO A 33 -10.08 19.08 39.42
CA PRO A 33 -11.29 18.99 40.26
C PRO A 33 -12.64 19.13 39.50
N THR A 34 -13.74 18.80 40.19
CA THR A 34 -15.12 18.62 39.67
C THR A 34 -16.11 19.47 40.48
N SER A 35 -17.18 20.02 39.86
CA SER A 35 -18.56 20.29 40.42
C SER A 35 -19.40 21.11 39.41
N THR A 36 -20.63 20.73 38.97
CA THR A 36 -21.98 20.94 39.58
C THR A 36 -22.33 22.40 39.94
N SER A 37 -23.54 22.97 39.72
CA SER A 37 -24.90 22.45 39.37
C SER A 37 -25.84 23.58 38.80
N THR A 38 -26.87 23.21 38.00
CA THR A 38 -28.30 23.70 37.90
C THR A 38 -28.64 25.21 38.08
N VAL A 39 -29.54 25.87 37.32
CA VAL A 39 -31.04 25.90 37.43
C VAL A 39 -31.73 26.52 36.17
N LEU A 40 -32.99 26.13 35.92
CA LEU A 40 -33.94 26.56 34.85
C LEU A 40 -34.39 28.04 34.87
N THR A 41 -34.91 28.53 33.72
CA THR A 41 -36.17 29.30 33.46
C THR A 41 -36.05 30.04 32.10
N THR A 42 -37.07 30.37 31.29
CA THR A 42 -38.51 30.05 31.19
C THR A 42 -38.98 30.20 29.72
N LEU A 43 -40.05 29.49 29.35
CA LEU A 43 -40.84 29.55 28.11
C LEU A 43 -40.97 30.92 27.39
N LYS A 44 -41.00 30.87 26.05
CA LYS A 44 -42.08 31.49 25.26
C LYS A 44 -42.33 30.73 23.95
N ARG A 45 -43.60 30.37 23.73
CA ARG A 45 -44.12 29.70 22.52
C ARG A 45 -44.82 30.75 21.65
N SER A 46 -44.55 30.76 20.35
CA SER A 46 -45.42 31.38 19.36
C SER A 46 -45.47 30.48 18.12
N LEU A 47 -46.67 30.24 17.63
CA LEU A 47 -46.96 29.50 16.40
C LEU A 47 -47.56 30.49 15.41
N VAL A 48 -47.04 30.51 14.17
CA VAL A 48 -47.78 30.90 12.96
C VAL A 48 -47.16 30.17 11.77
N ASP A 49 -48.00 29.94 10.77
CA ASP A 49 -47.92 28.77 9.90
C ASP A 49 -47.47 29.09 8.45
N THR A 50 -47.01 28.05 7.76
CA THR A 50 -46.90 27.86 6.29
C THR A 50 -46.80 29.07 5.35
N SER A 51 -45.75 29.07 4.51
CA SER A 51 -45.97 28.96 3.05
C SER A 51 -44.69 28.61 2.25
N ALA A 52 -44.88 27.76 1.23
CA ALA A 52 -44.03 27.57 0.05
C ALA A 52 -42.52 27.27 0.24
N SER A 53 -42.20 26.03 0.61
CA SER A 53 -40.89 25.44 0.31
C SER A 53 -40.73 25.23 -1.21
N LYS A 54 -39.82 25.99 -1.83
CA LYS A 54 -39.26 25.62 -3.14
C LYS A 54 -38.44 24.33 -2.97
N PRO A 55 -38.40 23.41 -3.95
CA PRO A 55 -37.48 22.29 -3.90
C PRO A 55 -36.05 22.83 -4.01
N PHE A 56 -35.37 22.93 -2.87
CA PHE A 56 -33.93 23.11 -2.83
C PHE A 56 -33.36 21.76 -3.23
N THR A 57 -32.98 21.63 -4.51
CA THR A 57 -32.23 20.47 -4.98
C THR A 57 -30.89 20.50 -4.26
N GLU A 58 -30.78 19.75 -3.16
CA GLU A 58 -29.50 19.50 -2.51
C GLU A 58 -28.62 18.74 -3.49
N THR A 59 -27.81 19.49 -4.22
CA THR A 59 -26.66 18.95 -4.94
C THR A 59 -25.74 18.35 -3.88
N PHE A 60 -25.90 17.06 -3.62
CA PHE A 60 -24.96 16.28 -2.82
C PHE A 60 -23.58 16.50 -3.43
N ALA A 61 -22.76 17.31 -2.76
CA ALA A 61 -21.37 17.48 -3.12
C ALA A 61 -20.70 16.13 -2.93
N PHE A 62 -20.51 15.39 -4.03
CA PHE A 62 -19.63 14.23 -4.04
C PHE A 62 -18.26 14.73 -3.57
N SER A 63 -17.89 14.36 -2.35
CA SER A 63 -16.53 14.55 -1.87
C SER A 63 -15.64 13.62 -2.68
N GLU A 64 -15.03 14.14 -3.75
CA GLU A 64 -14.11 13.36 -4.57
C GLU A 64 -12.98 12.80 -3.70
N GLU A 65 -12.83 11.47 -3.69
CA GLU A 65 -11.76 10.85 -2.93
C GLU A 65 -10.40 11.25 -3.54
N PRO A 66 -9.41 11.66 -2.72
CA PRO A 66 -8.17 12.20 -3.23
C PRO A 66 -7.35 11.11 -3.95
N PRO A 67 -6.84 11.37 -5.16
CA PRO A 67 -6.39 10.33 -6.09
C PRO A 67 -5.33 9.39 -5.50
N LEU A 68 -5.50 8.10 -5.78
CA LEU A 68 -4.56 7.04 -5.39
C LEU A 68 -3.17 7.28 -5.98
N ARG A 69 -3.06 7.83 -7.19
CA ARG A 69 -1.80 8.05 -7.92
C ARG A 69 -1.55 9.53 -8.16
N VAL A 70 -0.33 10.00 -7.91
CA VAL A 70 0.14 11.35 -8.32
C VAL A 70 1.66 11.32 -8.63
N PRO A 71 2.12 11.83 -9.78
CA PRO A 71 1.33 12.20 -10.95
C PRO A 71 0.63 10.97 -11.57
N GLU A 72 -0.33 11.18 -12.47
CA GLU A 72 -0.86 10.08 -13.28
C GLU A 72 0.14 9.74 -14.39
N THR A 73 0.49 8.46 -14.46
CA THR A 73 1.53 7.89 -15.35
C THR A 73 0.98 6.75 -16.19
N ILE A 74 -0.19 6.21 -15.83
CA ILE A 74 -0.89 5.18 -16.58
C ILE A 74 -1.49 5.81 -17.85
N GLY A 75 -1.24 5.19 -19.00
CA GLY A 75 -1.67 5.69 -20.31
C GLY A 75 -0.77 6.79 -20.92
N THR A 76 0.26 7.24 -20.20
CA THR A 76 1.21 8.27 -20.66
C THR A 76 2.66 7.80 -20.67
N LEU A 77 3.09 7.10 -19.61
CA LEU A 77 4.44 6.56 -19.44
C LEU A 77 4.44 5.03 -19.30
N ILE A 78 3.45 4.49 -18.58
CA ILE A 78 3.28 3.07 -18.31
C ILE A 78 1.87 2.61 -18.65
N GLU A 79 1.70 1.32 -18.89
CA GLU A 79 0.39 0.67 -19.05
C GLU A 79 0.30 -0.60 -18.18
N VAL A 80 -0.93 -1.02 -17.88
CA VAL A 80 -1.20 -2.32 -17.26
C VAL A 80 -1.89 -3.20 -18.30
N ARG A 81 -1.29 -4.35 -18.63
CA ARG A 81 -1.87 -5.32 -19.58
C ARG A 81 -1.49 -6.76 -19.22
N THR A 82 -2.05 -7.73 -19.92
CA THR A 82 -1.74 -9.16 -19.74
C THR A 82 -0.25 -9.42 -19.89
N SER A 83 0.35 -10.14 -18.93
CA SER A 83 1.76 -10.54 -19.00
C SER A 83 1.93 -11.92 -19.62
N PRO A 84 2.98 -12.16 -20.43
CA PRO A 84 3.38 -13.52 -20.86
C PRO A 84 3.64 -14.48 -19.70
N LYS A 85 3.96 -13.97 -18.50
CA LYS A 85 4.12 -14.76 -17.26
C LYS A 85 2.79 -15.20 -16.63
N GLY A 86 1.67 -14.83 -17.24
CA GLY A 86 0.32 -14.97 -16.68
C GLY A 86 -0.11 -13.73 -15.87
N GLY A 87 -1.43 -13.60 -15.69
CA GLY A 87 -2.00 -12.44 -14.99
C GLY A 87 -1.77 -11.12 -15.72
N LEU A 88 -1.54 -10.05 -14.94
CA LEU A 88 -1.25 -8.71 -15.44
C LEU A 88 0.21 -8.34 -15.14
N GLY A 89 0.77 -7.46 -15.95
CA GLY A 89 2.07 -6.83 -15.74
C GLY A 89 2.01 -5.33 -16.04
N ILE A 90 3.03 -4.60 -15.62
CA ILE A 90 3.22 -3.19 -15.97
C ILE A 90 4.25 -3.11 -17.11
N PHE A 91 3.97 -2.32 -18.15
CA PHE A 91 4.83 -2.19 -19.33
C PHE A 91 5.10 -0.72 -19.64
N ALA A 92 6.26 -0.44 -20.25
CA ALA A 92 6.62 0.90 -20.69
C ALA A 92 5.90 1.26 -22.01
N LEU A 93 5.23 2.42 -22.06
CA LEU A 93 4.57 2.93 -23.29
C LEU A 93 5.53 3.66 -24.24
N CYS A 94 6.68 4.09 -23.73
CA CYS A 94 7.74 4.75 -24.47
C CYS A 94 9.10 4.36 -23.84
N PRO A 95 10.25 4.66 -24.46
CA PRO A 95 11.54 4.38 -23.86
C PRO A 95 11.78 5.24 -22.62
N ILE A 96 12.13 4.63 -21.48
CA ILE A 96 12.21 5.30 -20.18
C ILE A 96 13.66 5.42 -19.70
N PRO A 97 14.20 6.64 -19.49
CA PRO A 97 15.52 6.84 -18.90
C PRO A 97 15.64 6.31 -17.45
N PRO A 98 16.85 6.00 -16.95
CA PRO A 98 17.09 5.70 -15.54
C PRO A 98 16.62 6.83 -14.59
N ASN A 99 16.28 6.48 -13.35
CA ASN A 99 15.81 7.37 -12.28
C ASN A 99 14.50 8.13 -12.59
N THR A 100 13.72 7.67 -13.57
CA THR A 100 12.39 8.22 -13.89
C THR A 100 11.36 7.71 -12.87
N LEU A 101 10.48 8.58 -12.37
CA LEU A 101 9.34 8.18 -11.53
C LEU A 101 8.30 7.46 -12.37
N LEU A 102 8.11 6.16 -12.10
CA LEU A 102 7.21 5.28 -12.84
C LEU A 102 5.80 5.23 -12.24
N LEU A 103 5.71 5.21 -10.91
CA LEU A 103 4.45 5.15 -10.16
C LEU A 103 4.64 5.75 -8.77
N SER A 104 3.62 6.45 -8.25
CA SER A 104 3.60 7.00 -6.90
C SER A 104 2.19 6.85 -6.32
N GLU A 105 1.97 5.80 -5.53
CA GLU A 105 0.65 5.27 -5.19
C GLU A 105 0.41 5.20 -3.68
N LYS A 106 -0.80 5.55 -3.22
CA LYS A 106 -1.26 5.32 -1.84
C LYS A 106 -1.66 3.84 -1.67
N PRO A 107 -1.42 3.24 -0.49
CA PRO A 107 -1.94 1.90 -0.22
C PRO A 107 -3.47 1.92 -0.12
N LEU A 108 -4.10 0.84 -0.57
CA LEU A 108 -5.50 0.52 -0.28
C LEU A 108 -5.63 0.16 1.21
N VAL A 109 -4.74 -0.70 1.71
CA VAL A 109 -4.72 -1.20 3.09
C VAL A 109 -3.29 -1.16 3.61
N ILE A 110 -3.10 -0.71 4.85
CA ILE A 110 -1.88 -0.95 5.63
C ILE A 110 -2.24 -1.87 6.80
N LEU A 111 -1.58 -3.02 6.90
CA LEU A 111 -1.62 -3.89 8.07
C LEU A 111 -0.32 -3.72 8.86
N THR A 112 -0.40 -3.05 10.01
CA THR A 112 0.72 -3.01 10.96
C THR A 112 0.79 -4.33 11.74
N ASP A 113 1.97 -4.93 11.79
CA ASP A 113 2.21 -6.11 12.61
C ASP A 113 2.34 -5.70 14.08
N THR A 114 1.42 -6.20 14.89
CA THR A 114 1.36 -6.00 16.34
C THR A 114 1.88 -7.21 17.12
N GLY A 115 2.39 -8.25 16.45
CA GLY A 115 2.78 -9.53 17.06
C GLY A 115 1.61 -10.33 17.64
N THR A 116 0.35 -9.92 17.38
CA THR A 116 -0.85 -10.55 17.93
C THR A 116 -1.38 -11.65 17.03
N ARG A 117 -1.98 -12.70 17.62
CA ARG A 117 -2.53 -13.85 16.87
C ARG A 117 -3.74 -13.51 15.98
N LYS A 118 -4.41 -12.39 16.26
CA LYS A 118 -5.51 -11.83 15.48
C LYS A 118 -5.16 -10.39 15.15
N ASP A 119 -5.19 -10.06 13.87
CA ASP A 119 -4.93 -8.73 13.33
C ASP A 119 -6.21 -8.18 12.66
N PRO A 120 -6.29 -6.88 12.34
CA PRO A 120 -7.51 -6.24 11.86
C PRO A 120 -7.76 -6.37 10.35
N LEU A 121 -7.03 -7.22 9.61
CA LEU A 121 -7.04 -7.23 8.14
C LEU A 121 -8.45 -7.29 7.53
N ASP A 122 -9.30 -8.21 7.99
CA ASP A 122 -10.65 -8.36 7.44
C ASP A 122 -11.55 -7.15 7.76
N ALA A 123 -11.32 -6.47 8.88
CA ALA A 123 -12.04 -5.24 9.23
C ALA A 123 -11.58 -4.04 8.39
N LEU A 124 -10.27 -3.93 8.13
CA LEU A 124 -9.70 -2.91 7.24
C LEU A 124 -10.24 -3.07 5.81
N VAL A 125 -10.23 -4.29 5.27
CA VAL A 125 -10.80 -4.60 3.94
C VAL A 125 -12.32 -4.40 3.91
N ALA A 126 -13.02 -4.68 5.01
CA ALA A 126 -14.46 -4.45 5.10
C ALA A 126 -14.82 -2.96 5.02
N ALA A 127 -14.01 -2.09 5.63
CA ALA A 127 -14.19 -0.63 5.71
C ALA A 127 -13.70 0.15 4.48
N LEU A 128 -13.10 -0.51 3.47
CA LEU A 128 -12.71 0.14 2.22
C LEU A 128 -13.92 0.72 1.46
N PRO A 129 -13.77 1.89 0.80
CA PRO A 129 -14.71 2.39 -0.19
C PRO A 129 -15.02 1.32 -1.26
N PRO A 130 -16.24 1.26 -1.84
CA PRO A 130 -16.64 0.18 -2.74
C PRO A 130 -15.69 -0.07 -3.92
N SER A 131 -15.16 0.99 -4.53
CA SER A 131 -14.14 0.95 -5.59
C SER A 131 -12.84 0.30 -5.11
N HIS A 132 -12.25 0.82 -4.03
CA HIS A 132 -11.02 0.30 -3.42
C HIS A 132 -11.16 -1.14 -2.93
N LYS A 133 -12.34 -1.52 -2.43
CA LYS A 133 -12.67 -2.88 -2.02
C LYS A 133 -12.73 -3.83 -3.20
N ALA A 134 -13.36 -3.42 -4.31
CA ALA A 134 -13.38 -4.19 -5.54
C ALA A 134 -11.96 -4.35 -6.12
N ALA A 135 -11.17 -3.26 -6.15
CA ALA A 135 -9.77 -3.28 -6.56
C ALA A 135 -8.95 -4.29 -5.74
N PHE A 136 -9.01 -4.21 -4.40
CA PHE A 136 -8.34 -5.16 -3.50
C PHE A 136 -8.77 -6.61 -3.75
N LEU A 137 -10.07 -6.88 -3.88
CA LEU A 137 -10.60 -8.24 -4.08
C LEU A 137 -10.34 -8.81 -5.49
N SER A 138 -9.88 -7.98 -6.44
CA SER A 138 -9.41 -8.35 -7.78
C SER A 138 -7.91 -8.71 -7.85
N LEU A 139 -7.17 -8.50 -6.76
CA LEU A 139 -5.75 -8.82 -6.71
C LEU A 139 -5.51 -10.34 -6.72
N HIS A 140 -4.31 -10.74 -7.15
CA HIS A 140 -3.92 -12.15 -7.15
C HIS A 140 -3.91 -12.70 -5.71
N ALA A 141 -4.32 -13.94 -5.52
CA ALA A 141 -4.46 -14.56 -4.21
C ALA A 141 -3.87 -15.97 -4.22
N TYR A 142 -2.53 -16.06 -4.21
CA TYR A 142 -1.86 -17.36 -4.10
C TYR A 142 -2.07 -17.93 -2.69
N GLN A 143 -2.76 -19.07 -2.61
CA GLN A 143 -3.10 -19.72 -1.35
C GLN A 143 -2.10 -20.85 -1.04
N ALA A 144 -0.95 -20.49 -0.47
CA ALA A 144 0.08 -21.46 -0.06
C ALA A 144 -0.41 -22.44 1.03
N ASN A 145 -1.41 -22.04 1.81
CA ASN A 145 -2.02 -22.82 2.90
C ASN A 145 -3.55 -22.78 2.76
N PRO A 146 -4.23 -23.93 2.53
CA PRO A 146 -5.68 -23.99 2.33
C PRO A 146 -6.55 -23.44 3.48
N ARG A 147 -5.97 -23.15 4.65
CA ARG A 147 -6.66 -22.57 5.81
C ARG A 147 -6.56 -21.04 5.89
N GLU A 148 -5.85 -20.39 4.97
CA GLU A 148 -5.77 -18.93 4.90
C GLU A 148 -7.03 -18.32 4.28
N SER A 149 -7.46 -17.16 4.78
CA SER A 149 -8.56 -16.40 4.16
C SER A 149 -8.10 -15.77 2.84
N LYS A 150 -9.02 -15.51 1.90
CA LYS A 150 -8.71 -14.84 0.63
C LYS A 150 -7.97 -13.51 0.85
N ASN A 151 -8.39 -12.72 1.85
CA ASN A 151 -7.73 -11.45 2.19
C ASN A 151 -6.28 -11.64 2.66
N ARG A 152 -6.00 -12.71 3.40
CA ARG A 152 -4.63 -13.08 3.82
C ARG A 152 -3.75 -13.43 2.62
N SER A 153 -4.25 -14.28 1.74
CA SER A 153 -3.53 -14.71 0.53
C SER A 153 -3.30 -13.55 -0.44
N ILE A 154 -4.25 -12.59 -0.55
CA ILE A 154 -4.03 -11.32 -1.24
C ILE A 154 -2.89 -10.54 -0.58
N LEU A 155 -2.92 -10.34 0.73
CA LEU A 155 -1.89 -9.56 1.43
C LEU A 155 -0.48 -10.18 1.27
N TYR A 156 -0.36 -11.50 1.34
CA TYR A 156 0.94 -12.17 1.12
C TYR A 156 1.40 -12.14 -0.34
N SER A 157 0.48 -12.24 -1.31
CA SER A 157 0.83 -12.21 -2.74
C SER A 157 1.23 -10.83 -3.25
N ASN A 158 0.80 -9.75 -2.59
CA ASN A 158 0.85 -8.38 -3.10
C ASN A 158 1.46 -7.35 -2.11
N GLY A 159 2.09 -7.83 -1.03
CA GLY A 159 2.45 -7.04 0.15
C GLY A 159 3.76 -6.25 0.05
N PHE A 160 3.62 -4.92 -0.02
CA PHE A 160 4.65 -3.90 0.16
C PHE A 160 5.14 -3.77 1.62
N GLY A 161 6.43 -3.81 1.91
CA GLY A 161 6.94 -3.27 3.19
C GLY A 161 6.73 -1.75 3.24
N VAL A 162 6.04 -1.24 4.27
CA VAL A 162 5.74 0.19 4.44
C VAL A 162 6.01 0.67 5.87
N GLY A 163 6.09 1.98 6.06
CA GLY A 163 6.38 2.60 7.35
C GLY A 163 7.87 2.58 7.72
N LYS A 164 8.16 2.73 9.01
CA LYS A 164 9.52 2.69 9.56
C LYS A 164 9.91 1.26 9.94
N VAL A 165 11.21 0.97 9.92
CA VAL A 165 11.79 -0.34 10.29
C VAL A 165 11.38 -0.78 11.71
N GLU A 166 11.17 0.16 12.62
CA GLU A 166 10.70 -0.09 14.00
C GLU A 166 9.23 -0.58 14.08
N SER A 167 8.46 -0.43 13.01
CA SER A 167 7.02 -0.72 12.96
C SER A 167 6.68 -1.49 11.68
N LEU A 168 7.08 -2.76 11.62
CA LEU A 168 6.83 -3.66 10.49
C LEU A 168 5.37 -3.57 10.04
N SER A 169 5.13 -3.04 8.84
CA SER A 169 3.80 -2.86 8.28
C SER A 169 3.78 -3.31 6.83
N THR A 170 2.69 -3.95 6.42
CA THR A 170 2.49 -4.43 5.04
C THR A 170 1.40 -3.60 4.37
N GLY A 171 1.76 -2.86 3.31
CA GLY A 171 0.84 -2.13 2.44
C GLY A 171 0.42 -2.97 1.24
N VAL A 172 -0.87 -2.96 0.91
CA VAL A 172 -1.40 -3.52 -0.35
C VAL A 172 -1.91 -2.37 -1.22
N PHE A 173 -1.66 -2.45 -2.52
CA PHE A 173 -1.85 -1.36 -3.48
C PHE A 173 -2.72 -1.84 -4.66
N GLU A 174 -3.12 -0.96 -5.58
CA GLU A 174 -3.93 -1.36 -6.75
C GLU A 174 -3.06 -1.65 -7.98
N THR A 175 -2.25 -0.67 -8.41
CA THR A 175 -1.38 -0.79 -9.59
C THR A 175 -0.05 -1.40 -9.21
N ALA A 176 0.57 -1.00 -8.10
CA ALA A 176 1.88 -1.53 -7.71
C ALA A 176 1.86 -3.06 -7.51
N SER A 177 0.72 -3.61 -7.11
CA SER A 177 0.47 -5.06 -7.03
C SER A 177 0.36 -5.77 -8.39
N ARG A 178 0.66 -5.07 -9.50
CA ARG A 178 0.82 -5.60 -10.86
C ARG A 178 2.29 -5.58 -11.34
N PHE A 179 3.25 -5.10 -10.54
CA PHE A 179 4.67 -5.27 -10.85
C PHE A 179 5.07 -6.73 -10.69
N ASN A 180 5.44 -7.38 -11.80
CA ASN A 180 5.92 -8.76 -11.77
C ASN A 180 7.38 -8.86 -11.31
N HIS A 181 7.78 -10.07 -10.94
CA HIS A 181 9.13 -10.34 -10.47
C HIS A 181 10.16 -10.44 -11.61
N ALA A 182 11.40 -10.00 -11.31
CA ALA A 182 12.62 -10.49 -11.93
C ALA A 182 13.81 -10.43 -10.94
N CYS A 183 14.69 -11.43 -10.93
CA CYS A 183 15.89 -11.46 -10.05
C CYS A 183 17.00 -10.47 -10.47
N VAL A 184 16.78 -9.73 -11.56
CA VAL A 184 17.53 -8.55 -12.03
C VAL A 184 16.48 -7.55 -12.52
N ALA A 185 15.79 -6.93 -11.57
CA ALA A 185 14.73 -5.97 -11.82
C ALA A 185 15.23 -4.74 -12.60
N ASN A 186 14.35 -4.15 -13.41
CA ASN A 186 14.60 -2.88 -14.11
C ASN A 186 14.01 -1.67 -13.35
N SER A 187 13.22 -1.89 -12.29
CA SER A 187 12.73 -0.86 -11.38
C SER A 187 12.96 -1.20 -9.90
N GLY A 188 13.02 -0.17 -9.06
CA GLY A 188 13.16 -0.25 -7.61
C GLY A 188 12.15 0.67 -6.92
N TYR A 189 11.89 0.42 -5.64
CA TYR A 189 10.84 1.13 -4.91
C TYR A 189 11.26 1.57 -3.52
N ARG A 190 10.57 2.58 -2.99
CA ARG A 190 10.72 3.06 -1.61
C ARG A 190 9.43 3.70 -1.11
N TRP A 191 9.19 3.54 0.19
CA TRP A 191 8.12 4.21 0.91
C TRP A 191 8.56 5.63 1.26
N GLU A 192 7.73 6.63 0.96
CA GLU A 192 7.94 8.03 1.34
C GLU A 192 6.69 8.55 2.07
N GLU A 193 6.89 9.18 3.23
CA GLU A 193 5.83 9.82 4.03
C GLU A 193 5.91 11.34 3.88
N ASP A 194 4.75 11.99 3.76
CA ASP A 194 4.66 13.45 3.86
C ASP A 194 4.67 13.94 5.33
N LEU A 195 4.61 15.25 5.52
CA LEU A 195 4.61 15.88 6.85
C LEU A 195 3.40 15.50 7.71
N GLU A 196 2.31 15.05 7.09
CA GLU A 196 1.10 14.56 7.75
C GLU A 196 1.15 13.04 8.03
N LYS A 197 2.29 12.40 7.73
CA LYS A 197 2.52 10.94 7.79
C LYS A 197 1.63 10.14 6.84
N LYS A 198 1.11 10.76 5.78
CA LYS A 198 0.44 10.06 4.69
C LYS A 198 1.51 9.58 3.73
N GLY A 199 1.68 8.27 3.65
CA GLY A 199 2.73 7.68 2.82
C GLY A 199 2.25 7.23 1.44
N ARG A 200 3.20 7.20 0.51
CA ARG A 200 3.08 6.65 -0.84
C ARG A 200 4.24 5.72 -1.12
N MET A 201 3.98 4.63 -1.83
CA MET A 201 5.04 3.83 -2.42
C MET A 201 5.41 4.44 -3.77
N LYS A 202 6.70 4.74 -3.96
CA LYS A 202 7.23 5.29 -5.21
C LYS A 202 8.16 4.30 -5.90
N TYR A 203 7.95 4.12 -7.20
CA TYR A 203 8.69 3.22 -8.07
C TYR A 203 9.49 4.02 -9.08
N PHE A 204 10.76 3.67 -9.29
CA PHE A 204 11.68 4.36 -10.19
C PHE A 204 12.41 3.35 -11.09
N SER A 205 12.69 3.74 -12.33
CA SER A 205 13.56 2.98 -13.23
C SER A 205 15.00 2.96 -12.68
N ILE A 206 15.63 1.78 -12.64
CA ILE A 206 17.04 1.62 -12.22
C ILE A 206 17.97 1.77 -13.43
N ARG A 207 17.51 1.36 -14.61
CA ARG A 207 18.22 1.46 -15.89
C ARG A 207 17.31 2.03 -16.96
N TYR A 208 17.83 2.17 -18.18
CA TYR A 208 17.00 2.39 -19.36
C TYR A 208 16.03 1.22 -19.55
N ILE A 209 14.78 1.52 -19.88
CA ILE A 209 13.72 0.53 -20.14
C ILE A 209 13.21 0.76 -21.56
N GLU A 210 13.20 -0.28 -22.37
CA GLU A 210 12.75 -0.18 -23.77
C GLU A 210 11.23 -0.02 -23.86
N MET A 211 10.74 0.60 -24.94
CA MET A 211 9.31 0.65 -25.23
C MET A 211 8.73 -0.77 -25.33
N GLY A 212 7.65 -1.03 -24.62
CA GLY A 212 6.99 -2.35 -24.55
C GLY A 212 7.67 -3.36 -23.61
N GLU A 213 8.79 -3.01 -22.96
CA GLU A 213 9.44 -3.87 -21.95
C GLU A 213 8.57 -3.98 -20.67
N GLU A 214 8.50 -5.17 -20.07
CA GLU A 214 7.84 -5.37 -18.78
C GLU A 214 8.66 -4.73 -17.66
N ILE A 215 8.03 -3.85 -16.89
CA ILE A 215 8.61 -3.23 -15.71
C ILE A 215 8.43 -4.18 -14.54
N THR A 216 9.54 -4.50 -13.88
CA THR A 216 9.65 -5.56 -12.87
C THR A 216 10.37 -5.06 -11.63
N VAL A 217 10.11 -5.74 -10.50
CA VAL A 217 10.74 -5.50 -9.20
C VAL A 217 11.33 -6.80 -8.64
N ASP A 218 12.27 -6.69 -7.70
CA ASP A 218 12.70 -7.85 -6.92
C ASP A 218 11.72 -8.07 -5.75
N TYR A 219 11.31 -9.33 -5.54
CA TYR A 219 10.45 -9.73 -4.43
C TYR A 219 11.27 -10.13 -3.18
N GLY A 220 12.62 -10.07 -3.24
CA GLY A 220 13.49 -10.40 -2.12
C GLY A 220 13.62 -11.90 -1.83
N HIS A 221 13.24 -12.75 -2.80
CA HIS A 221 13.20 -14.20 -2.65
C HIS A 221 13.95 -14.92 -3.77
N GLY A 222 14.78 -15.90 -3.42
CA GLY A 222 15.33 -16.85 -4.38
C GLY A 222 14.27 -17.84 -4.90
N VAL A 223 14.59 -18.58 -5.97
CA VAL A 223 13.66 -19.47 -6.71
C VAL A 223 12.80 -20.37 -5.80
N LYS A 224 13.40 -21.01 -4.79
CA LYS A 224 12.67 -21.86 -3.81
C LYS A 224 11.65 -21.07 -2.98
N GLY A 225 11.93 -19.81 -2.66
CA GLY A 225 11.03 -18.90 -1.96
C GLY A 225 9.88 -18.46 -2.87
N LEU A 226 10.17 -18.08 -4.11
CA LEU A 226 9.14 -17.70 -5.10
C LEU A 226 8.12 -18.83 -5.32
N LYS A 227 8.59 -20.06 -5.57
CA LYS A 227 7.71 -21.23 -5.72
C LYS A 227 6.87 -21.50 -4.46
N ARG A 228 7.43 -21.28 -3.26
CA ARG A 228 6.75 -21.51 -1.98
C ARG A 228 5.72 -20.43 -1.62
N PHE A 229 6.03 -19.17 -1.87
CA PHE A 229 5.24 -18.02 -1.38
C PHE A 229 4.36 -17.36 -2.45
N TYR A 230 4.66 -17.58 -3.73
CA TYR A 230 3.94 -17.00 -4.87
C TYR A 230 3.52 -18.03 -5.94
N GLY A 231 3.95 -19.29 -5.81
CA GLY A 231 3.49 -20.39 -6.68
C GLY A 231 4.09 -20.46 -8.08
N PHE A 232 5.09 -19.62 -8.41
CA PHE A 232 5.72 -19.59 -9.73
C PHE A 232 7.23 -19.86 -9.67
N GLU A 233 7.80 -20.26 -10.80
CA GLU A 233 9.25 -20.39 -11.01
C GLU A 233 9.73 -19.20 -11.86
N CYS A 234 10.83 -18.56 -11.45
CA CYS A 234 11.30 -17.34 -12.09
C CYS A 234 12.00 -17.66 -13.42
N ASP A 235 11.47 -17.15 -14.52
CA ASP A 235 11.98 -17.33 -15.87
C ASP A 235 13.00 -16.26 -16.29
N CYS A 236 13.41 -15.34 -15.40
CA CYS A 236 14.23 -14.20 -15.78
C CYS A 236 15.62 -14.61 -16.32
N LYS A 237 16.29 -13.71 -17.06
CA LYS A 237 17.60 -13.98 -17.69
C LYS A 237 18.60 -14.67 -16.74
N LYS A 238 18.79 -14.14 -15.53
CA LYS A 238 19.69 -14.67 -14.49
C LYS A 238 19.29 -16.06 -13.95
N CYS A 239 18.02 -16.45 -14.08
CA CYS A 239 17.55 -17.79 -13.71
C CYS A 239 17.77 -18.78 -14.86
N ARG A 240 17.42 -18.41 -16.09
CA ARG A 240 17.66 -19.23 -17.29
C ARG A 240 19.15 -19.56 -17.48
N GLU A 241 20.03 -18.60 -17.22
CA GLU A 241 21.49 -18.76 -17.26
C GLU A 241 22.07 -19.68 -16.16
N ARG A 242 21.27 -20.13 -15.18
CA ARG A 242 21.68 -21.07 -14.12
C ARG A 242 21.19 -22.50 -14.34
N GLU A 243 20.40 -22.73 -15.38
CA GLU A 243 19.88 -24.04 -15.79
C GLU A 243 20.65 -24.61 -16.99
N MET A 244 21.67 -23.89 -17.46
CA MET A 244 22.62 -24.24 -18.51
C MET A 244 24.00 -24.58 -17.92
#